data_AF-G2J7C0-F1
#
_entry.id   AF-G2J7C0-F1
#
_cell.length_a   1.000
_cell.length_b   1.000
_cell.length_c   1.000
_cell.angle_alpha   90.00
_cell.angle_beta   90.00
_cell.angle_gamma   90.00
#
_symmetry.space_group_name_H-M   'P 1'
#
loop_
_entity.id
_entity.type
_entity.pdbx_description
1 polymer ?
#
loop_
_entity_poly.entity_id
_entity_poly.type
_entity_poly.pdbx_seq_one_letter_code
_entity_poly.pdbx_strand_id
1 'polypeptide(L)'
;MTKPSQNFDLRIRCDDRPLWFALRSLEQLAAQFPKNVRRFLGGLDTPSQLIRIDSDRSLAIGEGEFRLVLKPSDDLRMFLSALGTGDIQ
;
A
#
# COMPACT_ATOMS: atom_id res chain seq x y z
N MET A 1 18.75 -18.66 39.54
CA MET A 1 17.61 -19.10 38.71
C MET A 1 17.45 -18.12 37.57
N THR A 2 17.91 -18.47 36.37
CA THR A 2 17.71 -17.68 35.15
C THR A 2 16.27 -17.90 34.67
N LYS A 3 15.49 -16.83 34.49
CA LYS A 3 14.16 -16.93 33.86
C LYS A 3 14.36 -17.48 32.45
N PRO A 4 13.61 -18.51 32.01
CA PRO A 4 13.66 -18.95 30.63
C PRO A 4 13.24 -17.77 29.74
N SER A 5 14.02 -17.49 28.70
CA SER A 5 13.63 -16.56 27.64
C SER A 5 12.35 -17.07 27.00
N GLN A 6 11.22 -16.43 27.29
CA GLN A 6 9.97 -16.68 26.59
C GLN A 6 10.17 -16.26 25.14
N ASN A 7 10.19 -17.25 24.23
CA ASN A 7 10.04 -16.98 22.81
C ASN A 7 8.57 -16.62 22.57
N PHE A 8 8.34 -15.42 22.06
CA PHE A 8 7.03 -14.98 21.61
C PHE A 8 6.96 -15.16 20.10
N ASP A 9 6.12 -16.08 19.64
CA ASP A 9 5.84 -16.25 18.23
C ASP A 9 4.81 -15.20 17.78
N LEU A 10 5.24 -14.28 16.91
CA LEU A 10 4.36 -13.29 16.29
C LEU A 10 4.10 -13.66 14.83
N ARG A 11 2.84 -13.84 14.47
CA ARG A 11 2.35 -14.04 13.11
C ARG A 11 1.78 -12.73 12.58
N ILE A 12 2.32 -12.24 11.47
CA ILE A 12 1.81 -11.07 10.77
C ILE A 12 1.00 -11.51 9.56
N ARG A 13 -0.30 -11.22 9.55
CA ARG A 13 -1.16 -11.39 8.38
C ARG A 13 -1.24 -10.08 7.64
N CYS A 14 -0.77 -10.06 6.40
CA CYS A 14 -0.87 -8.90 5.53
C CYS A 14 -2.18 -8.96 4.73
N ASP A 15 -2.99 -7.91 4.82
CA ASP A 15 -4.12 -7.66 3.92
C ASP A 15 -3.71 -6.53 2.96
N ASP A 16 -3.31 -6.92 1.76
CA ASP A 16 -2.86 -6.03 0.70
C ASP A 16 -3.94 -5.76 -0.36
N ARG A 17 -5.16 -6.31 -0.19
CA ARG A 17 -6.25 -6.17 -1.17
C ARG A 17 -6.52 -4.70 -1.54
N PRO A 18 -6.58 -3.74 -0.60
CA PRO A 18 -6.80 -2.34 -0.97
C PRO A 18 -5.68 -1.76 -1.85
N LEU A 19 -4.43 -2.13 -1.57
CA LEU A 19 -3.28 -1.74 -2.38
C LEU A 19 -3.34 -2.41 -3.76
N TRP A 20 -3.65 -3.70 -3.81
CA TRP A 20 -3.72 -4.47 -5.05
C TRP A 20 -4.69 -3.83 -6.06
N PHE A 21 -5.89 -3.43 -5.63
CA PHE A 21 -6.85 -2.76 -6.52
C PHE A 21 -6.32 -1.43 -7.09
N ALA A 22 -5.60 -0.65 -6.28
CA ALA A 22 -5.02 0.61 -6.73
C ALA A 22 -3.89 0.38 -7.74
N LEU A 23 -3.02 -0.61 -7.51
CA LEU A 23 -1.94 -0.97 -8.44
C LEU A 23 -2.50 -1.51 -9.77
N ARG A 24 -3.59 -2.29 -9.73
CA ARG A 24 -4.28 -2.73 -10.96
C ARG A 24 -4.90 -1.56 -11.74
N SER A 25 -5.44 -0.57 -11.03
CA SER A 25 -5.95 0.66 -11.67
C SER A 25 -4.81 1.45 -12.32
N LEU A 26 -3.66 1.55 -11.64
CA LEU A 26 -2.46 2.19 -12.17
C LEU A 26 -1.95 1.49 -13.43
N GLU A 27 -1.94 0.15 -13.45
CA GLU A 27 -1.54 -0.66 -14.61
C GLU A 27 -2.47 -0.42 -15.81
N GLN A 28 -3.79 -0.40 -15.60
CA GLN A 28 -4.75 -0.09 -16.65
C GLN A 28 -4.56 1.33 -17.21
N LEU A 29 -4.29 2.30 -16.34
CA LEU A 29 -4.00 3.67 -16.74
C LEU A 29 -2.65 3.79 -17.43
N ALA A 30 -1.68 2.94 -17.12
CA ALA A 30 -0.41 2.91 -17.84
C ALA A 30 -0.59 2.55 -19.32
N ALA A 31 -1.58 1.72 -19.64
CA ALA A 31 -1.93 1.39 -21.01
C ALA A 31 -2.64 2.54 -21.74
N GLN A 32 -3.47 3.32 -21.04
CA GLN A 32 -4.27 4.42 -21.62
C GLN A 32 -3.50 5.75 -21.68
N PHE A 33 -2.76 6.08 -20.62
CA PHE A 33 -2.04 7.35 -20.41
C PHE A 33 -0.57 7.10 -20.06
N PRO A 34 0.22 6.44 -20.94
CA PRO A 34 1.57 5.99 -20.63
C PRO A 34 2.53 7.14 -20.24
N LYS A 35 2.37 8.34 -20.83
CA LYS A 35 3.22 9.50 -20.51
C LYS A 35 2.98 9.99 -19.08
N ASN A 36 1.72 10.11 -18.68
CA ASN A 36 1.32 10.63 -17.38
C ASN A 36 1.72 9.67 -16.26
N VAL A 37 1.48 8.36 -16.47
CA VAL A 37 1.91 7.32 -15.51
C VAL A 37 3.42 7.25 -15.39
N ARG A 38 4.17 7.32 -16.49
CA ARG A 38 5.64 7.38 -16.43
C ARG A 38 6.15 8.61 -15.67
N ARG A 39 5.54 9.78 -15.89
CA ARG A 39 5.91 11.00 -15.17
C ARG A 39 5.65 10.87 -13.67
N PHE A 40 4.50 10.33 -13.29
CA PHE A 40 4.17 10.07 -11.89
C PHE A 40 5.16 9.09 -11.25
N LEU A 41 5.38 7.93 -11.87
CA LEU A 41 6.31 6.92 -11.36
C LEU A 41 7.76 7.39 -11.33
N GLY A 42 8.18 8.22 -12.30
CA GLY A 42 9.51 8.82 -12.34
C GLY A 42 9.72 9.92 -11.31
N GLY A 43 8.66 10.42 -10.67
CA GLY A 43 8.75 11.35 -9.54
C GLY A 43 8.93 10.66 -8.19
N LEU A 44 8.94 9.32 -8.14
CA LEU A 44 9.14 8.55 -6.92
C LEU A 44 10.62 8.24 -6.72
N ASP A 45 11.13 8.45 -5.50
CA ASP A 45 12.49 8.05 -5.13
C ASP A 45 12.59 6.53 -5.00
N THR A 46 11.51 5.89 -4.52
CA THR A 46 11.44 4.45 -4.30
C THR A 46 10.02 3.91 -4.50
N PRO A 47 9.85 2.64 -4.91
CA PRO A 47 8.52 2.03 -5.07
C PRO A 47 7.69 1.99 -3.78
N SER A 48 8.31 2.02 -2.60
CA SER A 48 7.60 2.00 -1.32
C SER A 48 6.77 3.25 -1.08
N GLN A 49 7.06 4.38 -1.75
CA GLN A 49 6.25 5.60 -1.70
C GLN A 49 4.82 5.40 -2.29
N LEU A 50 4.56 4.30 -3.00
CA LEU A 50 3.21 3.93 -3.46
C LEU A 50 2.34 3.31 -2.37
N ILE A 51 2.93 2.93 -1.23
CA ILE A 51 2.32 2.07 -0.23
C ILE A 51 2.32 2.78 1.12
N ARG A 52 1.23 2.65 1.86
CA ARG A 52 1.15 3.03 3.27
C ARG A 52 0.51 1.92 4.11
N ILE A 53 0.92 1.84 5.37
CA ILE A 53 0.24 1.03 6.37
C ILE A 53 -1.01 1.78 6.84
N ASP A 54 -2.14 1.10 6.88
CA ASP A 54 -3.37 1.64 7.43
C ASP A 54 -3.44 1.34 8.92
N SER A 55 -2.95 2.27 9.75
CA SER A 55 -2.89 2.13 11.21
C SER A 55 -4.24 1.81 11.83
N ASP A 56 -5.31 2.38 11.29
CA ASP A 56 -6.65 2.28 11.88
C ASP A 56 -7.28 0.90 11.68
N ARG A 57 -6.84 0.17 10.64
CA ARG A 57 -7.30 -1.20 10.36
C ARG A 57 -6.23 -2.25 10.59
N SER A 58 -5.03 -1.84 11.02
CA SER A 58 -3.96 -2.73 11.41
C SER A 58 -4.02 -2.93 12.92
N LEU A 59 -4.34 -4.14 13.37
CA LEU A 59 -4.57 -4.41 14.79
C LEU A 59 -4.15 -5.83 15.17
N ALA A 60 -3.93 -6.04 16.47
CA ALA A 60 -3.87 -7.37 17.04
C ALA A 60 -5.24 -8.05 16.88
N ILE A 61 -5.25 -9.25 16.30
CA ILE A 61 -6.48 -10.01 16.05
C ILE A 61 -6.54 -11.31 16.85
N GLY A 62 -5.48 -11.66 17.57
CA GLY A 62 -5.40 -12.80 18.47
C GLY A 62 -4.07 -12.84 19.21
N GLU A 63 -3.92 -13.85 20.08
CA GLU A 63 -2.65 -14.09 20.77
C GLU A 63 -1.54 -14.40 19.76
N GLY A 64 -0.48 -13.58 19.78
CA GLY A 64 0.61 -13.70 18.82
C GLY A 64 0.20 -13.45 17.36
N GLU A 65 -0.95 -12.84 17.09
CA GLU A 65 -1.41 -12.57 15.71
C GLU A 65 -1.76 -11.10 15.49
N PHE A 66 -1.09 -10.48 14.51
CA PHE A 66 -1.29 -9.11 14.10
C PHE A 66 -1.73 -9.04 12.63
N ARG A 67 -2.81 -8.31 12.36
CA ARG A 67 -3.21 -7.97 10.99
C ARG A 67 -2.58 -6.64 10.60
N LEU A 68 -1.83 -6.63 9.51
CA LEU A 68 -1.31 -5.45 8.85
C LEU A 68 -2.14 -5.19 7.60
N VAL A 69 -2.67 -3.98 7.42
CA VAL A 69 -3.41 -3.61 6.21
C VAL A 69 -2.56 -2.64 5.39
N LEU A 70 -2.27 -3.01 4.14
CA LEU A 70 -1.60 -2.14 3.18
C LEU A 70 -2.62 -1.41 2.31
N LYS A 71 -2.39 -0.12 2.11
CA LYS A 71 -3.22 0.75 1.27
C LYS A 71 -2.35 1.54 0.30
N PRO A 72 -2.91 2.04 -0.81
CA PRO A 72 -2.21 3.00 -1.64
C PRO A 72 -1.88 4.25 -0.83
N SER A 73 -0.71 4.82 -1.08
CA SER A 73 -0.31 6.13 -0.56
C SER A 73 -1.28 7.23 -1.00
N ASP A 74 -1.25 8.36 -0.30
CA ASP A 74 -2.13 9.47 -0.65
C ASP A 74 -1.78 10.06 -2.01
N ASP A 75 -0.50 10.08 -2.40
CA ASP A 75 -0.05 10.48 -3.73
C ASP A 75 -0.60 9.56 -4.82
N LEU A 76 -0.54 8.24 -4.63
CA LEU A 76 -1.12 7.28 -5.58
C LEU A 76 -2.64 7.47 -5.67
N ARG A 77 -3.34 7.70 -4.55
CA ARG A 77 -4.78 7.95 -4.57
C ARG A 77 -5.13 9.22 -5.35
N MET A 78 -4.44 10.32 -5.05
CA MET A 78 -4.64 11.60 -5.72
C MET A 78 -4.38 11.47 -7.23
N PHE A 79 -3.31 10.78 -7.61
CA PHE A 79 -3.01 10.52 -9.02
C PHE A 79 -4.11 9.73 -9.74
N LEU A 80 -4.58 8.63 -9.13
CA LEU A 80 -5.66 7.81 -9.70
C LEU A 80 -6.97 8.61 -9.83
N SER A 81 -7.27 9.49 -8.87
CA SER A 81 -8.46 10.36 -8.91
C SER A 81 -8.36 11.45 -9.99
N ALA A 82 -7.20 12.08 -10.15
CA ALA A 82 -6.98 13.09 -11.19
C ALA A 82 -7.10 12.52 -12.61
N LEU A 83 -6.54 11.32 -12.84
CA LEU A 83 -6.69 10.63 -14.13
C LEU A 83 -8.14 10.21 -14.42
N GLY A 84 -8.87 9.75 -13.40
CA GLY A 84 -10.26 9.31 -13.56
C GLY A 84 -11.26 10.43 -13.87
N THR A 85 -10.91 11.69 -13.57
CA THR A 85 -11.75 12.87 -13.81
C THR A 85 -11.36 13.63 -15.09
N GLY A 86 -10.27 13.25 -15.75
CA GLY A 86 -9.75 13.96 -16.93
C GLY A 86 -8.94 15.21 -16.59
N ASP A 87 -8.71 15.49 -15.31
CA ASP A 87 -7.90 16.62 -14.83
C ASP A 87 -6.41 16.28 -14.87
N ILE A 88 -5.85 16.25 -16.07
CA ILE A 88 -4.43 15.94 -16.27
C ILE A 88 -3.82 16.92 -17.26
N GLN A 89 -3.18 17.97 -16.73
CA GLN A 89 -2.23 18.83 -17.44
C GLN A 89 -0.79 18.36 -17.22
#